data_AF-A0A4R7UNM8-F1
#
_entry.id   AF-A0A4R7UNM8-F1
#
_cell.length_a   1.000
_cell.length_b   1.000
_cell.length_c   1.000
_cell.angle_alpha   90.00
_cell.angle_beta   90.00
_cell.angle_gamma   90.00
#
_symmetry.space_group_name_H-M   'P 1'
#
loop_
_entity.id
_entity.type
_entity.pdbx_description
1 polymer ?
#
loop_
_entity_poly.entity_id
_entity_poly.type
_entity_poly.pdbx_seq_one_letter_code
_entity_poly.pdbx_strand_id
1 'polypeptide(L)'
;MSITGADIPGLIAAARRLSDDTDALGENFEKLRDILMQHWGCWGDDEQGKQFADNYVPNCESFMDQVSSAIDDLKVSAADVGSIPGQLQGMDTQNGENVRK
;
A
#
# COMPACT_ATOMS: atom_id res chain seq x y z
N MET A 1 22.79 21.95 15.56
CA MET A 1 22.58 20.99 16.67
C MET A 1 21.21 20.41 16.42
N SER A 2 21.14 19.19 15.84
CA SER A 2 19.86 18.49 15.63
C SER A 2 19.36 18.09 17.02
N ILE A 3 18.19 18.58 17.43
CA ILE A 3 17.65 18.32 18.77
C ILE A 3 17.03 16.90 18.80
N THR A 4 16.69 16.36 17.64
CA THR A 4 16.24 14.99 17.47
C THR A 4 17.41 14.07 17.07
N GLY A 5 17.66 13.02 17.86
CA GLY A 5 18.59 11.93 17.53
C GLY A 5 18.04 10.96 16.47
N ALA A 6 17.12 11.43 15.63
CA ALA A 6 16.45 10.63 14.61
C ALA A 6 17.35 10.50 13.38
N ASP A 7 17.51 9.27 12.87
CA ASP A 7 18.13 9.01 11.58
C ASP A 7 17.18 9.43 10.44
N ILE A 8 17.12 10.74 10.18
CA ILE A 8 16.32 11.35 9.12
C ILE A 8 16.65 10.73 7.74
N PRO A 9 17.94 10.58 7.34
CA PRO A 9 18.29 9.93 6.09
C PRO A 9 17.78 8.49 5.99
N GLY A 10 17.94 7.70 7.06
CA GLY A 10 17.45 6.32 7.12
C GLY A 10 15.94 6.22 7.01
N LEU A 11 15.20 7.13 7.66
CA LEU A 11 13.74 7.20 7.57
C LEU A 11 13.27 7.53 6.16
N ILE A 12 13.92 8.49 5.48
CA ILE A 12 13.61 8.82 4.07
C ILE A 12 13.86 7.63 3.15
N ALA A 13 14.98 6.92 3.34
CA ALA A 13 15.32 5.75 2.54
C ALA A 13 14.31 4.61 2.75
N ALA A 14 13.90 4.36 4.00
CA ALA A 14 12.89 3.37 4.33
C ALA A 14 11.51 3.72 3.75
N ALA A 15 11.09 4.99 3.84
CA ALA A 15 9.83 5.47 3.27
C ALA A 15 9.77 5.27 1.74
N ARG A 16 10.86 5.60 1.04
CA ARG A 16 10.97 5.39 -0.42
C ARG A 16 10.86 3.91 -0.77
N ARG A 17 11.62 3.06 -0.08
CA ARG A 17 11.55 1.62 -0.31
C ARG A 17 10.16 1.05 -0.06
N LEU A 18 9.49 1.50 1.01
CA LEU A 18 8.12 1.08 1.29
C LEU A 18 7.16 1.51 0.18
N SER A 19 7.31 2.73 -0.36
CA SER A 19 6.54 3.20 -1.51
C SER A 19 6.80 2.33 -2.75
N ASP A 20 8.06 2.12 -3.11
CA ASP A 20 8.46 1.32 -4.28
C ASP A 20 7.96 -0.13 -4.18
N ASP A 21 8.10 -0.76 -3.00
CA ASP A 21 7.64 -2.13 -2.76
C ASP A 21 6.10 -2.21 -2.81
N THR A 22 5.39 -1.18 -2.36
CA THR A 22 3.91 -1.10 -2.42
C THR A 22 3.41 -0.88 -3.84
N ASP A 23 4.08 -0.05 -4.64
CA ASP A 23 3.74 0.16 -6.04
C ASP A 23 3.97 -1.13 -6.85
N ALA A 24 5.09 -1.81 -6.62
CA ALA A 24 5.37 -3.11 -7.24
C ALA A 24 4.34 -4.18 -6.83
N LEU A 25 3.89 -4.18 -5.58
CA LEU A 25 2.81 -5.05 -5.12
C LEU A 25 1.50 -4.76 -5.87
N GLY A 26 1.16 -3.47 -6.03
CA GLY A 26 0.02 -3.00 -6.82
C GLY A 26 0.05 -3.51 -8.26
N GLU A 27 1.16 -3.28 -8.97
CA GLU A 27 1.31 -3.73 -10.35
C GLU A 27 1.21 -5.26 -10.50
N ASN A 28 1.81 -6.01 -9.57
CA ASN A 28 1.76 -7.47 -9.63
C ASN A 28 0.37 -8.00 -9.31
N PHE A 29 -0.35 -7.35 -8.40
CA PHE A 29 -1.73 -7.69 -8.10
C PHE A 29 -2.66 -7.40 -9.28
N GLU A 30 -2.48 -6.28 -9.98
CA GLU A 30 -3.23 -5.98 -11.21
C GLU A 30 -2.96 -7.03 -12.30
N LYS A 31 -1.71 -7.42 -12.52
CA LYS A 31 -1.37 -8.50 -13.47
C LYS A 31 -2.05 -9.82 -13.09
N LEU A 32 -2.06 -10.18 -11.81
CA LEU A 32 -2.75 -11.36 -11.33
C LEU A 32 -4.26 -11.26 -11.59
N ARG A 33 -4.88 -10.12 -11.27
CA ARG A 33 -6.30 -9.86 -11.54
C ARG A 33 -6.62 -10.07 -13.00
N ASP A 34 -5.83 -9.50 -13.89
CA ASP A 34 -6.08 -9.56 -15.33
C ASP A 34 -5.99 -11.00 -15.85
N ILE A 35 -5.02 -11.78 -15.36
CA ILE A 35 -4.91 -13.22 -15.70
C ILE A 35 -6.13 -14.00 -15.19
N LEU A 36 -6.58 -13.74 -13.96
CA LEU A 36 -7.76 -14.40 -13.41
C LEU A 36 -9.04 -14.03 -14.19
N MET A 37 -9.17 -12.77 -14.59
CA MET A 37 -10.30 -12.28 -15.39
C MET A 37 -10.31 -12.88 -16.81
N GLN A 38 -9.16 -13.18 -17.41
CA GLN A 38 -9.10 -13.83 -18.73
C GLN A 38 -9.75 -15.23 -18.76
N HIS A 39 -9.76 -15.92 -17.62
CA HIS A 39 -10.35 -17.25 -17.50
C HIS A 39 -11.70 -17.25 -16.76
N TRP A 40 -12.27 -16.06 -16.54
CA TRP A 40 -13.50 -15.91 -15.78
C TRP A 40 -14.70 -16.49 -16.52
N GLY A 41 -15.57 -17.21 -15.80
CA GLY A 41 -16.80 -17.79 -16.37
C GLY A 41 -16.60 -19.02 -17.25
N CYS A 42 -15.39 -19.57 -17.37
CA CYS A 42 -15.10 -20.78 -18.16
C CYS A 42 -15.49 -22.08 -17.44
N TRP A 43 -16.54 -22.06 -16.60
CA TRP A 43 -16.87 -23.15 -15.68
C TRP A 43 -17.94 -24.11 -16.21
N GLY A 44 -18.52 -23.80 -17.37
CA GLY A 44 -19.59 -24.58 -17.99
C GLY A 44 -20.98 -24.20 -17.49
N ASP A 45 -21.99 -24.40 -18.33
CA ASP A 45 -23.40 -24.07 -18.01
C ASP A 45 -24.15 -25.20 -17.29
N ASP A 46 -23.46 -26.30 -17.00
CA ASP A 46 -24.01 -27.43 -16.26
C ASP A 46 -24.17 -27.12 -14.76
N GLU A 47 -24.84 -28.02 -14.04
CA GLU A 47 -25.11 -27.88 -12.61
C GLU A 47 -23.81 -27.71 -11.79
N GLN A 48 -22.73 -28.37 -12.21
CA GLN A 48 -21.45 -28.36 -11.51
C GLN A 48 -20.72 -27.03 -11.71
N GLY A 49 -20.74 -26.50 -12.94
CA GLY A 49 -20.20 -25.19 -13.28
C GLY A 49 -20.92 -24.06 -12.57
N LYS A 50 -22.25 -24.12 -12.47
CA LYS A 50 -23.06 -23.15 -11.70
C LYS A 50 -22.76 -23.21 -10.20
N GLN A 51 -22.73 -24.41 -9.60
CA GLN A 51 -22.39 -24.56 -8.18
C GLN A 51 -20.97 -24.10 -7.87
N PHE A 52 -20.02 -24.32 -8.79
CA PHE A 52 -18.67 -23.77 -8.66
C PHE A 52 -18.71 -22.24 -8.69
N ALA A 53 -19.40 -21.65 -9.67
CA ALA A 53 -19.53 -20.20 -9.80
C ALA A 53 -20.11 -19.55 -8.53
N ASP A 54 -21.19 -20.11 -7.99
CA ASP A 54 -21.89 -19.59 -6.80
C ASP A 54 -20.98 -19.50 -5.58
N ASN A 55 -20.00 -20.39 -5.45
CA ASN A 55 -19.06 -20.41 -4.35
C ASN A 55 -17.76 -19.64 -4.66
N TYR A 56 -17.27 -19.73 -5.90
CA TYR A 56 -15.98 -19.18 -6.27
C TYR A 56 -16.06 -17.66 -6.52
N VAL A 57 -17.06 -17.21 -7.27
CA VAL A 57 -17.19 -15.80 -7.70
C VAL A 57 -17.18 -14.84 -6.52
N PRO A 58 -18.07 -14.97 -5.52
CA PRO A 58 -18.18 -13.96 -4.46
C PRO A 58 -16.93 -13.95 -3.57
N ASN A 59 -16.34 -15.12 -3.33
CA ASN A 59 -15.12 -15.25 -2.55
C ASN A 59 -13.91 -14.65 -3.28
N CYS A 60 -13.82 -14.88 -4.59
CA CYS A 60 -12.76 -14.29 -5.39
C CYS A 60 -12.91 -12.76 -5.44
N GLU A 61 -14.09 -12.23 -5.72
CA GLU A 61 -14.35 -10.78 -5.71
C GLU A 61 -13.99 -10.16 -4.35
N SER A 62 -14.48 -10.76 -3.24
CA SER A 62 -14.17 -10.27 -1.90
C SER A 62 -12.68 -10.30 -1.58
N PHE A 63 -11.97 -11.35 -1.99
CA PHE A 63 -10.52 -11.43 -1.82
C PHE A 63 -9.80 -10.34 -2.63
N MET A 64 -10.23 -10.11 -3.88
CA MET A 64 -9.61 -9.08 -4.72
C MET A 64 -9.82 -7.68 -4.15
N ASP A 65 -11.03 -7.38 -3.64
CA ASP A 65 -11.33 -6.10 -3.00
C ASP A 65 -10.50 -5.89 -1.73
N GLN A 66 -10.36 -6.93 -0.89
CA GLN A 66 -9.54 -6.87 0.33
C GLN A 66 -8.07 -6.58 0.03
N VAL A 67 -7.51 -7.25 -0.99
CA VAL A 67 -6.11 -7.02 -1.38
C VAL A 67 -5.93 -5.63 -1.97
N SER A 68 -6.86 -5.15 -2.81
CA SER A 68 -6.82 -3.79 -3.34
C SER A 68 -6.84 -2.74 -2.21
N SER A 69 -7.74 -2.90 -1.24
CA SER A 69 -7.81 -2.01 -0.08
C SER A 69 -6.53 -2.03 0.74
N ALA A 70 -5.93 -3.21 0.96
CA ALA A 70 -4.69 -3.33 1.70
C ALA A 70 -3.52 -2.62 0.99
N ILE A 71 -3.47 -2.67 -0.34
CA ILE A 71 -2.47 -1.93 -1.13
C ILE A 71 -2.67 -0.42 -0.98
N ASP A 72 -3.91 0.06 -1.03
CA ASP A 72 -4.20 1.48 -0.85
C ASP A 72 -3.83 1.97 0.56
N ASP A 73 -4.12 1.19 1.60
CA ASP A 73 -3.72 1.48 2.98
C ASP A 73 -2.19 1.52 3.15
N LEU A 74 -1.47 0.65 2.45
CA LEU A 74 -0.01 0.65 2.43
C LEU A 74 0.55 1.90 1.74
N LYS A 75 -0.08 2.36 0.65
CA LYS A 75 0.31 3.60 -0.04
C LYS A 75 0.13 4.81 0.87
N VAL A 76 -1.00 4.89 1.58
CA VAL A 76 -1.24 5.95 2.58
C VAL A 76 -0.18 5.88 3.68
N SER A 77 0.10 4.69 4.21
CA SER A 77 1.12 4.50 5.25
C SER A 77 2.52 4.91 4.77
N ALA A 78 2.89 4.60 3.52
CA ALA A 78 4.16 5.01 2.94
C ALA A 78 4.28 6.54 2.82
N ALA A 79 3.20 7.20 2.39
CA ALA A 79 3.13 8.66 2.31
C ALA A 79 3.23 9.31 3.70
N ASP A 80 2.53 8.77 4.69
CA ASP A 80 2.57 9.27 6.07
C ASP A 80 3.98 9.16 6.65
N VAL A 81 4.62 7.99 6.52
CA VAL A 81 6.02 7.78 6.96
C VAL A 81 6.97 8.72 6.22
N GLY A 82 6.76 8.94 4.92
CA GLY A 82 7.53 9.88 4.11
C GLY A 82 7.37 11.35 4.53
N SER A 83 6.27 11.71 5.20
CA SER A 83 6.02 13.08 5.67
C SER A 83 6.71 13.42 7.00
N ILE A 84 6.97 12.41 7.84
CA ILE A 84 7.57 12.56 9.18
C ILE A 84 8.92 13.33 9.15
N PRO A 85 9.88 13.04 8.25
CA PRO A 85 11.12 13.79 8.14
C PRO A 85 10.92 15.31 8.01
N GLY A 86 9.96 15.74 7.19
CA GLY A 86 9.65 17.16 6.99
C GLY A 86 9.04 17.80 8.24
N GLN A 87 8.18 17.06 8.94
CA GLN A 87 7.60 17.51 10.22
C GLN A 87 8.69 17.69 11.28
N LEU A 88 9.62 16.74 11.39
CA LEU A 88 10.74 16.80 12.34
C LEU A 88 11.67 18.00 12.04
N GLN A 89 12.00 18.24 10.78
CA GLN A 89 12.81 19.40 10.39
C GLN A 89 12.10 20.73 10.68
N GLY A 90 10.79 20.80 10.47
CA GLY A 90 9.97 21.96 10.80
C GLY A 90 9.96 22.26 12.30
N MET A 91 9.78 21.22 13.13
CA MET A 91 9.83 21.31 14.60
C MET A 91 11.20 21.75 15.10
N ASP A 92 12.28 21.21 14.54
CA ASP A 92 13.65 21.59 14.91
C ASP A 92 13.94 23.06 14.57
N THR A 93 13.43 23.55 13.44
CA THR A 93 13.57 24.96 13.05
C THR A 93 12.83 25.88 14.01
N GLN A 94 11.56 25.57 14.32
CA GLN A 94 10.75 26.35 15.27
C GLN A 94 11.37 26.37 16.68
N ASN A 95 11.84 25.22 17.16
CA ASN A 95 12.50 25.14 18.47
C ASN A 95 13.82 25.92 18.48
N GLY A 96 14.60 25.87 17.40
CA GLY A 96 15.83 26.65 17.27
C GLY A 96 15.61 28.17 17.29
N GLU A 97 14.49 28.64 16.74
CA GLU A 97 14.09 30.06 16.80
C GLU A 97 13.64 30.47 18.22
N ASN A 98 12.92 29.60 18.93
CA ASN A 98 12.45 29.87 20.29
C ASN A 98 13.58 29.90 21.32
N VAL A 99 14.62 29.06 21.16
CA VAL A 99 15.79 29.03 22.07
C VAL A 99 16.75 30.21 21.83
N ARG A 100 16.64 30.90 20.69
CA ARG A 100 17.45 32.08 20.35
C ARG A 100 16.83 33.41 20.81
N LYS A 101 15.60 33.40 21.32
CA LYS A 101 14.94 34.55 21.98
C LYS A 101 15.21 34.54 23.48
#